data_AF-F9XB14-F1
#
_entry.id   AF-F9XB14-F1
#
_cell.length_a   1.000
_cell.length_b   1.000
_cell.length_c   1.000
_cell.angle_alpha   90.00
_cell.angle_beta   90.00
_cell.angle_gamma   90.00
#
_symmetry.space_group_name_H-M   'P 1'
#
loop_
_entity.id
_entity.type
_entity.pdbx_description
1 polymer ?
#
loop_
_entity_poly.entity_id
_entity_poly.type
_entity_poly.pdbx_seq_one_letter_code
_entity_poly.pdbx_strand_id
1 'polypeptide(L)'
;DEGSRDPSHESIPSDHDEDEAPRVLHPVNKKDPYYVAGHARDQPLPPGDFPHAAVKDSKPDRSVEEELAQLNPPVYIPKVALKAESQSLRRRHLDNLTAILHKCMLNADWKRASRTWGLILRTEFSGQGTDVRQHGRWMIGAEILMRRDETFERIPLDRDDDEDSAHTQLETVLSDEGFKLARDYYERLILQYPHLQRTHHSTINALAIYPAMFSIWIYEVQNRSSRARRKLHSPSAVDTSEMDIDTSMLSDRTTQHRRAVYEIRDRELEQAIPIAQRLDELLVNPPYDTSHELLHARGMVALWLSDL
;
A
#
# COMPACT_ATOMS: atom_id res chain seq x y z
N ASP A 1 -65.44 37.46 74.00
CA ASP A 1 -64.27 36.69 74.46
C ASP A 1 -63.02 37.43 74.04
N GLU A 2 -62.61 38.50 74.73
CA GLU A 2 -62.17 38.52 76.15
C GLU A 2 -61.17 37.38 76.42
N GLY A 3 -59.94 37.56 76.89
CA GLY A 3 -59.15 38.72 77.31
C GLY A 3 -57.69 38.22 77.43
N SER A 4 -56.71 39.02 77.04
CA SER A 4 -55.89 39.83 77.96
C SER A 4 -55.05 39.01 78.95
N ARG A 5 -53.72 39.01 78.76
CA ARG A 5 -52.72 39.50 79.73
C ARG A 5 -51.28 39.27 79.22
N ASP A 6 -50.69 40.36 78.73
CA ASP A 6 -49.27 40.71 78.84
C ASP A 6 -48.99 41.22 80.29
N PRO A 7 -47.78 41.63 80.75
CA PRO A 7 -46.40 41.54 80.21
C PRO A 7 -45.34 41.29 81.34
N SER A 8 -44.05 41.60 81.07
CA SER A 8 -42.92 41.90 81.98
C SER A 8 -42.00 40.73 82.39
N HIS A 9 -40.67 40.84 82.51
CA HIS A 9 -39.72 41.96 82.53
C HIS A 9 -38.29 41.38 82.32
N GLU A 10 -37.36 42.16 81.70
CA GLU A 10 -35.89 42.25 81.99
C GLU A 10 -34.95 41.00 81.82
N SER A 11 -33.65 41.02 81.44
CA SER A 11 -32.65 42.01 80.97
C SER A 11 -31.33 41.27 80.55
N ILE A 12 -30.78 41.61 79.37
CA ILE A 12 -29.34 41.77 78.91
C ILE A 12 -28.23 40.70 79.27
N PRO A 13 -26.95 40.81 78.78
CA PRO A 13 -26.30 39.85 77.85
C PRO A 13 -25.11 39.05 78.46
N SER A 14 -24.59 38.03 77.77
CA SER A 14 -23.19 37.61 77.99
C SER A 14 -22.58 36.94 76.76
N ASP A 15 -21.51 37.56 76.25
CA ASP A 15 -20.46 36.91 75.47
C ASP A 15 -19.98 35.64 76.19
N HIS A 16 -19.79 34.55 75.47
CA HIS A 16 -18.65 33.66 75.66
C HIS A 16 -18.42 32.84 74.39
N ASP A 17 -17.23 33.06 73.81
CA ASP A 17 -16.57 32.18 72.87
C ASP A 17 -16.56 30.74 73.38
N GLU A 18 -17.02 29.78 72.58
CA GLU A 18 -16.52 28.41 72.69
C GLU A 18 -16.15 27.88 71.31
N ASP A 19 -14.84 27.75 71.14
CA ASP A 19 -14.15 27.01 70.10
C ASP A 19 -14.73 25.61 69.92
N GLU A 20 -15.46 25.40 68.82
CA GLU A 20 -15.85 24.07 68.37
C GLU A 20 -14.64 23.41 67.69
N ALA A 21 -13.79 22.78 68.51
CA ALA A 21 -12.66 21.99 68.04
C ALA A 21 -13.13 20.74 67.24
N PRO A 22 -12.64 20.51 66.01
CA PRO A 22 -12.95 19.27 65.31
C PRO A 22 -12.10 18.11 65.83
N ARG A 23 -12.82 17.03 66.17
CA ARG A 23 -12.31 15.71 66.53
C ARG A 23 -11.67 15.02 65.31
N VAL A 24 -10.35 14.83 65.29
CA VAL A 24 -9.73 13.62 64.69
C VAL A 24 -8.42 13.28 65.42
N LEU A 25 -8.43 12.14 66.14
CA LEU A 25 -7.25 11.51 66.73
C LEU A 25 -6.59 10.57 65.70
N HIS A 26 -5.74 11.09 64.83
CA HIS A 26 -4.78 10.26 64.11
C HIS A 26 -3.36 10.74 64.44
N PRO A 27 -2.42 9.84 64.77
CA PRO A 27 -1.04 10.23 65.04
C PRO A 27 -0.43 10.81 63.77
N VAL A 28 -0.29 12.14 63.74
CA VAL A 28 0.31 12.84 62.61
C VAL A 28 1.79 12.48 62.56
N ASN A 29 2.21 11.87 61.46
CA ASN A 29 3.61 11.53 61.25
C ASN A 29 4.41 12.83 61.13
N LYS A 30 5.42 13.02 62.00
CA LYS A 30 6.26 14.24 62.02
C LYS A 30 7.01 14.51 60.70
N LYS A 31 7.03 13.54 59.78
CA LYS A 31 7.61 13.67 58.44
C LYS A 31 6.61 14.04 57.35
N ASP A 32 5.33 14.22 57.69
CA ASP A 32 4.32 14.63 56.72
C ASP A 32 4.60 16.05 56.23
N PRO A 33 4.74 16.29 54.92
CA PRO A 33 4.93 17.63 54.36
C PRO A 33 3.91 18.66 54.85
N TYR A 34 2.64 18.27 55.05
CA TYR A 34 1.60 19.17 55.55
C TYR A 34 1.84 19.56 57.01
N TYR A 35 2.28 18.61 57.83
CA TYR A 35 2.64 18.86 59.23
C TYR A 35 3.89 19.72 59.36
N VAL A 36 4.92 19.45 58.54
CA VAL A 36 6.17 20.24 58.52
C VAL A 36 5.91 21.67 58.02
N ALA A 37 5.02 21.83 57.03
CA ALA A 37 4.64 23.13 56.50
C ALA A 37 3.63 23.88 57.37
N GLY A 38 3.11 23.27 58.45
CA GLY A 38 2.06 23.86 59.28
C GLY A 38 0.75 24.14 58.53
N HIS A 39 0.52 23.45 57.40
CA HIS A 39 -0.62 23.67 56.53
C HIS A 39 -1.68 22.58 56.76
N ALA A 40 -2.93 23.00 56.95
CA ALA A 40 -4.05 22.08 57.12
C ALA A 40 -4.32 21.30 55.82
N ARG A 41 -4.64 20.01 55.89
CA ARG A 41 -4.84 19.12 54.71
C ARG A 41 -6.11 19.43 53.91
N ASP A 42 -7.07 20.01 54.60
CA ASP A 42 -8.38 20.44 54.13
C ASP A 42 -8.34 21.81 53.41
N GLN A 43 -7.25 22.56 53.57
CA GLN A 43 -7.03 23.81 52.85
C GLN A 43 -6.31 23.54 51.52
N PRO A 44 -6.80 24.08 50.39
CA PRO A 44 -6.10 23.99 49.11
C PRO A 44 -4.74 24.70 49.20
N LEU A 45 -3.70 24.09 48.62
CA LEU A 45 -2.37 24.68 48.58
C LEU A 45 -2.40 26.02 47.82
N PRO A 46 -1.62 27.03 48.25
CA PRO A 46 -1.55 28.31 47.57
C PRO A 46 -1.10 28.12 46.11
N PRO A 47 -1.68 28.87 45.16
CA PRO A 47 -1.31 28.79 43.75
C PRO A 47 0.19 29.07 43.59
N GLY A 48 0.84 28.23 42.79
CA GLY A 48 2.30 28.07 42.73
C GLY A 48 3.07 29.20 42.03
N ASP A 49 2.90 30.43 42.48
CA ASP A 49 3.76 31.56 42.11
C ASP A 49 4.75 31.82 43.25
N PHE A 50 5.59 30.81 43.52
CA PHE A 50 6.73 30.97 44.41
C PHE A 50 7.78 31.89 43.73
N PRO A 51 8.53 32.70 44.50
CA PRO A 51 9.49 33.69 43.96
C PRO A 51 10.69 33.12 43.18
N HIS A 52 10.72 31.81 42.93
CA HIS A 52 11.67 31.11 42.05
C HIS A 52 11.00 30.41 40.87
N ALA A 53 9.70 30.63 40.62
CA ALA A 53 9.03 30.14 39.43
C ALA A 53 9.63 30.84 38.20
N ALA A 54 10.04 30.04 37.21
CA ALA A 54 10.59 30.57 35.96
C ALA A 54 9.58 31.53 35.32
N VAL A 55 10.04 32.74 34.97
CA VAL A 55 9.24 33.75 34.26
C VAL A 55 8.68 33.07 33.01
N LYS A 56 7.35 32.99 32.91
CA LYS A 56 6.70 32.57 31.68
C LYS A 56 6.93 33.68 30.67
N ASP A 57 7.91 33.51 29.80
CA ASP A 57 8.07 34.36 28.62
C ASP A 57 6.77 34.28 27.81
N SER A 58 5.95 35.32 27.93
CA SER A 58 4.84 35.56 27.03
C SER A 58 5.46 35.69 25.64
N LYS A 59 5.35 34.63 24.83
CA LYS A 59 5.65 34.73 23.40
C LYS A 59 4.85 35.91 22.86
N PRO A 60 5.45 36.86 22.12
CA PRO A 60 4.69 37.93 21.51
C PRO A 60 3.60 37.29 20.64
N ASP A 61 2.37 37.72 20.85
CA ASP A 61 1.14 37.09 20.34
C ASP A 61 1.02 37.10 18.80
N ARG A 62 1.97 37.76 18.11
CA ARG A 62 2.08 37.80 16.65
C ARG A 62 3.54 37.83 16.24
N SER A 63 3.95 36.92 15.37
CA SER A 63 5.27 36.98 14.76
C SER A 63 5.31 38.21 13.85
N VAL A 64 6.30 39.09 14.02
CA VAL A 64 6.50 40.28 13.17
C VAL A 64 6.48 39.94 11.68
N GLU A 65 6.89 38.71 11.33
CA GLU A 65 6.84 38.14 9.98
C GLU A 65 5.42 38.05 9.40
N GLU A 66 4.41 37.78 10.24
CA GLU A 66 3.00 37.70 9.82
C GLU A 66 2.40 39.08 9.60
N GLU A 67 2.77 40.08 10.42
CA GLU A 67 2.32 41.46 10.23
C GLU A 67 2.90 42.08 8.95
N LEU A 68 4.19 41.82 8.67
CA LEU A 68 4.84 42.27 7.43
C LEU A 68 4.29 41.57 6.17
N ALA A 69 3.78 40.35 6.33
CA ALA A 69 3.13 39.60 5.24
C ALA A 69 1.68 40.05 4.98
N GLN A 70 1.02 40.65 5.98
CA GLN A 70 -0.35 41.16 5.86
C GLN A 70 -0.43 42.59 5.32
N LEU A 71 0.71 43.31 5.22
CA LEU A 71 0.77 44.61 4.57
C LEU A 71 0.37 44.50 3.09
N ASN A 72 -0.26 45.55 2.56
CA ASN A 72 -0.66 45.61 1.16
C ASN A 72 -0.01 46.85 0.49
N PRO A 73 0.99 46.68 -0.38
CA PRO A 73 1.57 45.42 -0.85
C PRO A 73 2.46 44.72 0.21
N PRO A 74 2.56 43.38 0.18
CA PRO A 74 3.32 42.62 1.18
C PRO A 74 4.82 42.86 1.00
N VAL A 75 5.45 43.38 2.06
CA VAL A 75 6.89 43.70 2.06
C VAL A 75 7.73 42.45 2.33
N TYR A 76 7.14 41.44 2.97
CA TYR A 76 7.81 40.18 3.32
C TYR A 76 6.95 38.98 2.92
N ILE A 77 7.56 38.00 2.24
CA ILE A 77 6.92 36.73 1.94
C ILE A 77 7.42 35.69 2.95
N PRO A 78 6.56 35.11 3.79
CA PRO A 78 6.96 34.11 4.75
C PRO A 78 7.62 32.91 4.06
N LYS A 79 8.73 32.42 4.62
CA LYS A 79 9.41 31.21 4.13
C LYS A 79 8.48 29.99 4.07
N VAL A 80 7.45 29.97 4.91
CA VAL A 80 6.38 28.95 4.91
C VAL A 80 5.53 29.04 3.64
N ALA A 81 5.19 30.25 3.17
CA ALA A 81 4.45 30.45 1.93
C ALA A 81 5.26 30.01 0.70
N LEU A 82 6.57 30.33 0.65
CA LEU A 82 7.47 29.87 -0.41
C LEU A 82 7.65 28.33 -0.39
N LYS A 83 7.70 27.72 0.79
CA LYS A 83 7.71 26.26 0.94
C LYS A 83 6.39 25.64 0.50
N ALA A 84 5.25 26.25 0.84
CA ALA A 84 3.93 25.78 0.41
C ALA A 84 3.76 25.87 -1.11
N GLU A 85 4.21 26.97 -1.72
CA GLU A 85 4.17 27.15 -3.17
C GLU A 85 5.07 26.14 -3.90
N SER A 86 6.32 25.96 -3.44
CA SER A 86 7.22 24.95 -4.01
C SER A 86 6.73 23.51 -3.81
N GLN A 87 6.09 23.19 -2.67
CA GLN A 87 5.41 21.91 -2.46
C GLN A 87 4.22 21.74 -3.43
N SER A 88 3.45 22.80 -3.67
CA SER A 88 2.34 22.78 -4.63
C SER A 88 2.83 22.54 -6.06
N LEU A 89 3.97 23.14 -6.45
CA LEU A 89 4.58 22.94 -7.77
C LEU A 89 5.12 21.52 -7.93
N ARG A 90 5.79 20.97 -6.91
CA ARG A 90 6.26 19.57 -6.92
C ARG A 90 5.09 18.59 -7.01
N ARG A 91 4.00 18.86 -6.29
CA ARG A 91 2.77 18.07 -6.37
C ARG A 91 2.17 18.10 -7.77
N ARG A 92 2.00 19.30 -8.35
CA ARG A 92 1.56 19.46 -9.75
C ARG A 92 2.47 18.73 -10.72
N HIS A 93 3.79 18.76 -10.51
CA HIS A 93 4.74 18.05 -11.35
C HIS A 93 4.56 16.53 -11.25
N LEU A 94 4.41 15.99 -10.03
CA LEU A 94 4.13 14.57 -9.82
C LEU A 94 2.80 14.16 -10.46
N ASP A 95 1.76 14.97 -10.32
CA ASP A 95 0.45 14.74 -10.94
C ASP A 95 0.57 14.70 -12.48
N ASN A 96 1.33 15.64 -13.06
CA ASN A 96 1.63 15.66 -14.48
C ASN A 96 2.43 14.44 -14.94
N LEU A 97 3.47 14.03 -14.19
CA LEU A 97 4.24 12.81 -14.50
C LEU A 97 3.36 11.57 -14.44
N THR A 98 2.46 11.49 -13.45
CA THR A 98 1.52 10.37 -13.30
C THR A 98 0.54 10.33 -14.48
N ALA A 99 0.01 11.48 -14.91
CA ALA A 99 -0.84 11.57 -16.10
C ALA A 99 -0.10 11.16 -17.39
N ILE A 100 1.14 11.62 -17.57
CA ILE A 100 1.98 11.22 -18.71
C ILE A 100 2.25 9.72 -18.67
N LEU A 101 2.52 9.15 -17.50
CA LEU A 101 2.76 7.72 -17.33
C LEU A 101 1.56 6.90 -17.83
N HIS A 102 0.36 7.18 -17.33
CA HIS A 102 -0.85 6.49 -17.74
C HIS A 102 -1.14 6.66 -19.24
N LYS A 103 -0.92 7.86 -19.79
CA LYS A 103 -1.05 8.09 -21.24
C LYS A 103 -0.05 7.25 -22.05
N CYS A 104 1.20 7.13 -21.60
CA CYS A 104 2.19 6.27 -22.24
C CYS A 104 1.79 4.80 -22.18
N MET A 105 1.26 4.32 -21.05
CA MET A 105 0.77 2.94 -20.91
C MET A 105 -0.42 2.65 -21.83
N LEU A 106 -1.40 3.57 -21.91
CA LEU A 106 -2.55 3.43 -22.81
C LEU A 106 -2.14 3.39 -24.30
N ASN A 107 -1.07 4.09 -24.65
CA ASN A 107 -0.52 4.11 -26.00
C ASN A 107 0.48 2.96 -26.27
N ALA A 108 0.66 2.03 -25.32
CA ALA A 108 1.67 0.97 -25.36
C ALA A 108 3.13 1.46 -25.58
N ASP A 109 3.44 2.70 -25.19
CA ASP A 109 4.82 3.23 -25.22
C ASP A 109 5.52 2.96 -23.89
N TRP A 110 5.90 1.69 -23.70
CA TRP A 110 6.53 1.22 -22.46
C TRP A 110 7.92 1.81 -22.20
N LYS A 111 8.65 2.20 -23.26
CA LYS A 111 9.96 2.85 -23.13
C LYS A 111 9.84 4.23 -22.51
N ARG A 112 8.86 5.03 -22.96
CA ARG A 112 8.59 6.34 -22.34
C ARG A 112 7.97 6.17 -20.96
N ALA A 113 7.06 5.21 -20.78
CA ALA A 113 6.49 4.91 -19.47
C ALA A 113 7.58 4.58 -18.44
N SER A 114 8.56 3.74 -18.78
CA SER A 114 9.69 3.39 -17.92
C SER A 114 10.54 4.61 -17.51
N ARG A 115 10.81 5.54 -18.45
CA ARG A 115 11.52 6.78 -18.13
C ARG A 115 10.72 7.68 -17.19
N THR A 116 9.43 7.86 -17.46
CA THR A 116 8.53 8.65 -16.61
C THR A 116 8.42 8.04 -15.22
N TRP A 117 8.33 6.71 -15.13
CA TRP A 117 8.37 5.98 -13.87
C TRP A 117 9.66 6.23 -13.09
N GLY A 118 10.81 6.18 -13.75
CA GLY A 118 12.09 6.55 -13.15
C GLY A 118 12.15 7.99 -12.65
N LEU A 119 11.47 8.94 -13.32
CA LEU A 119 11.35 10.32 -12.85
C LEU A 119 10.50 10.40 -11.58
N ILE A 120 9.34 9.71 -11.55
CA ILE A 120 8.45 9.66 -10.38
C ILE A 120 9.20 9.15 -9.15
N LEU A 121 9.95 8.04 -9.28
CA LEU A 121 10.73 7.47 -8.17
C LEU A 121 11.78 8.43 -7.60
N ARG A 122 12.31 9.34 -8.41
CA ARG A 122 13.28 10.37 -7.98
C ARG A 122 12.63 11.66 -7.49
N THR A 123 11.31 11.82 -7.66
CA THR A 123 10.62 12.99 -7.12
C THR A 123 10.47 12.87 -5.61
N GLU A 124 10.96 13.87 -4.90
CA GLU A 124 10.86 13.98 -3.45
C GLU A 124 9.79 15.01 -3.07
N PHE A 125 8.79 14.56 -2.30
CA PHE A 125 7.77 15.42 -1.73
C PHE A 125 8.06 15.62 -0.24
N SER A 126 8.22 16.87 0.19
CA SER A 126 8.51 17.21 1.59
C SER A 126 9.73 16.49 2.21
N GLY A 127 10.75 16.18 1.40
CA GLY A 127 11.96 15.47 1.83
C GLY A 127 11.79 13.96 1.98
N GLN A 128 10.63 13.42 1.58
CA GLN A 128 10.39 11.99 1.46
C GLN A 128 10.27 11.60 -0.01
N GLY A 129 10.91 10.50 -0.38
CA GLY A 129 10.73 9.91 -1.70
C GLY A 129 9.27 9.48 -1.93
N THR A 130 8.90 9.34 -3.19
CA THR A 130 7.56 8.86 -3.56
C THR A 130 7.32 7.44 -3.02
N ASP A 131 6.30 7.25 -2.17
CA ASP A 131 5.95 5.91 -1.66
C ASP A 131 5.38 5.05 -2.80
N VAL A 132 6.05 3.91 -3.04
CA VAL A 132 5.73 2.93 -4.09
C VAL A 132 4.48 2.13 -3.72
N ARG A 133 4.14 2.02 -2.44
CA ARG A 133 2.97 1.28 -1.96
C ARG A 133 1.65 2.01 -2.20
N GLN A 134 1.68 3.31 -2.49
CA GLN A 134 0.46 4.09 -2.61
C GLN A 134 0.00 4.17 -4.07
N HIS A 135 -1.30 4.40 -4.28
CA HIS A 135 -1.89 4.65 -5.61
C HIS A 135 -1.62 3.55 -6.65
N GLY A 136 -1.49 2.28 -6.24
CA GLY A 136 -1.26 1.16 -7.16
C GLY A 136 0.10 1.18 -7.88
N ARG A 137 1.00 2.07 -7.47
CA ARG A 137 2.34 2.26 -8.04
C ARG A 137 3.20 1.01 -8.08
N TRP A 138 3.10 0.18 -7.05
CA TRP A 138 3.78 -1.10 -6.98
C TRP A 138 3.36 -2.06 -8.11
N MET A 139 2.08 -2.10 -8.49
CA MET A 139 1.64 -2.91 -9.64
C MET A 139 2.12 -2.32 -10.97
N ILE A 140 2.03 -1.00 -11.11
CA ILE A 140 2.49 -0.29 -12.31
C ILE A 140 3.99 -0.52 -12.55
N GLY A 141 4.79 -0.50 -11.48
CA GLY A 141 6.22 -0.78 -11.56
C GLY A 141 6.51 -2.17 -12.13
N ALA A 142 5.81 -3.20 -11.66
CA ALA A 142 5.96 -4.56 -12.17
C ALA A 142 5.48 -4.70 -13.62
N GLU A 143 4.34 -4.09 -13.96
CA GLU A 143 3.80 -4.12 -15.32
C GLU A 143 4.77 -3.50 -16.33
N ILE A 144 5.36 -2.35 -16.00
CA ILE A 144 6.36 -1.70 -16.84
C ILE A 144 7.58 -2.61 -17.02
N LEU A 145 8.06 -3.26 -15.95
CA LEU A 145 9.22 -4.16 -16.04
C LEU A 145 8.97 -5.36 -16.95
N MET A 146 7.74 -5.88 -16.94
CA MET A 146 7.29 -7.01 -17.75
C MET A 146 7.12 -6.63 -19.24
N ARG A 147 6.60 -5.44 -19.52
CA ARG A 147 6.25 -4.99 -20.87
C ARG A 147 7.33 -4.14 -21.56
N ARG A 148 8.39 -3.75 -20.85
CA ARG A 148 9.43 -2.84 -21.41
C ARG A 148 10.05 -3.36 -22.71
N ASP A 149 10.25 -4.67 -22.79
CA ASP A 149 10.95 -5.39 -23.85
C ASP A 149 9.96 -6.29 -24.60
N GLU A 150 8.68 -5.90 -24.65
CA GLU A 150 7.68 -6.63 -25.44
C GLU A 150 8.00 -6.55 -26.94
N THR A 151 7.79 -7.67 -27.62
CA THR A 151 7.92 -7.78 -29.07
C THR A 151 6.56 -8.03 -29.68
N PHE A 152 6.42 -7.74 -30.97
CA PHE A 152 5.18 -8.02 -31.70
C PHE A 152 5.45 -9.16 -32.68
N GLU A 153 4.71 -10.26 -32.51
CA GLU A 153 4.70 -11.36 -33.48
C GLU A 153 3.48 -11.18 -34.39
N ARG A 154 3.68 -11.42 -35.68
CA ARG A 154 2.63 -11.37 -36.71
C ARG A 154 2.02 -12.76 -36.84
N ILE A 155 0.74 -12.89 -36.53
CA ILE A 155 0.04 -14.17 -36.61
C ILE A 155 -0.94 -14.12 -37.79
N PRO A 156 -0.85 -15.06 -38.74
CA PRO A 156 -1.87 -15.24 -39.77
C PRO A 156 -3.20 -15.63 -39.12
N LEU A 157 -4.28 -14.93 -39.47
CA LEU A 157 -5.62 -15.39 -39.12
C LEU A 157 -6.05 -16.48 -40.09
N ASP A 158 -6.44 -17.64 -39.56
CA ASP A 158 -7.28 -18.59 -40.31
C ASP A 158 -8.69 -17.99 -40.36
N ARG A 159 -9.06 -17.48 -41.53
CA ARG A 159 -10.46 -17.26 -41.87
C ARG A 159 -10.74 -17.94 -43.20
N ASP A 160 -11.69 -18.87 -43.14
CA ASP A 160 -12.33 -19.49 -44.30
C ASP A 160 -12.94 -18.40 -45.19
N ASP A 161 -12.66 -18.51 -46.49
CA ASP A 161 -13.35 -17.93 -47.63
C ASP A 161 -13.69 -16.42 -47.59
N ASP A 162 -12.85 -15.60 -48.24
CA ASP A 162 -13.21 -14.63 -49.29
C ASP A 162 -12.20 -13.45 -49.38
N GLU A 163 -11.64 -13.29 -50.58
CA GLU A 163 -10.98 -12.11 -51.19
C GLU A 163 -9.85 -11.36 -50.43
N ASP A 164 -8.60 -11.62 -50.85
CA ASP A 164 -7.51 -10.65 -51.07
C ASP A 164 -7.02 -9.71 -49.94
N SER A 165 -7.21 -10.05 -48.67
CA SER A 165 -6.42 -9.41 -47.60
C SER A 165 -5.99 -10.38 -46.50
N ALA A 166 -4.69 -10.71 -46.49
CA ALA A 166 -4.02 -11.38 -45.38
C ALA A 166 -4.07 -10.51 -44.12
N HIS A 167 -5.19 -10.56 -43.39
CA HIS A 167 -5.36 -9.87 -42.12
C HIS A 167 -4.45 -10.54 -41.08
N THR A 168 -3.27 -9.96 -40.91
CA THR A 168 -2.30 -10.39 -39.91
C THR A 168 -2.62 -9.70 -38.59
N GLN A 169 -2.91 -10.44 -37.52
CA GLN A 169 -3.01 -9.85 -36.18
C GLN A 169 -1.61 -9.73 -35.57
N LEU A 170 -1.34 -8.57 -34.95
CA LEU A 170 -0.14 -8.36 -34.14
C LEU A 170 -0.44 -8.84 -32.74
N GLU A 171 0.18 -9.92 -32.31
CA GLU A 171 0.11 -10.38 -30.92
C GLU A 171 1.32 -9.86 -30.15
N THR A 172 1.06 -9.30 -28.97
CA THR A 172 2.09 -8.87 -28.03
C THR A 172 2.73 -10.08 -27.38
N VAL A 173 4.04 -10.23 -27.59
CA VAL A 173 4.85 -11.26 -26.96
C VAL A 173 5.62 -10.63 -25.82
N LEU A 174 5.28 -11.07 -24.61
CA LEU A 174 5.97 -10.69 -23.40
C LEU A 174 7.29 -11.46 -23.28
N SER A 175 8.34 -10.74 -22.90
CA SER A 175 9.68 -11.30 -22.73
C SER A 175 9.78 -12.10 -21.43
N ASP A 176 10.44 -13.25 -21.49
CA ASP A 176 10.73 -14.09 -20.32
C ASP A 176 11.58 -13.35 -19.27
N GLU A 177 12.52 -12.52 -19.72
CA GLU A 177 13.33 -11.68 -18.85
C GLU A 177 12.48 -10.60 -18.16
N GLY A 178 11.45 -10.10 -18.85
CA GLY A 178 10.49 -9.15 -18.28
C GLY A 178 9.74 -9.75 -17.08
N PHE A 179 9.28 -10.99 -17.20
CA PHE A 179 8.63 -11.71 -16.11
C PHE A 179 9.55 -11.94 -14.92
N LYS A 180 10.80 -12.35 -15.17
CA LYS A 180 11.80 -12.52 -14.13
C LYS A 180 12.05 -11.21 -13.37
N LEU A 181 12.23 -10.11 -14.10
CA LEU A 181 12.46 -8.80 -13.49
C LEU A 181 11.24 -8.29 -12.70
N ALA A 182 10.02 -8.61 -13.13
CA ALA A 182 8.80 -8.32 -12.38
C ALA A 182 8.70 -9.16 -11.10
N ARG A 183 9.06 -10.44 -11.13
CA ARG A 183 9.13 -11.31 -9.93
C ARG A 183 10.16 -10.80 -8.93
N ASP A 184 11.39 -10.56 -9.38
CA ASP A 184 12.46 -9.99 -8.56
C ASP A 184 12.05 -8.65 -7.93
N TYR A 185 11.23 -7.86 -8.62
CA TYR A 185 10.72 -6.60 -8.10
C TYR A 185 9.75 -6.80 -6.94
N TYR A 186 8.80 -7.73 -7.05
CA TYR A 186 7.91 -8.06 -5.94
C TYR A 186 8.64 -8.69 -4.77
N GLU A 187 9.61 -9.57 -5.02
CA GLU A 187 10.44 -10.15 -3.96
C GLU A 187 11.15 -9.07 -3.15
N ARG A 188 11.73 -8.07 -3.83
CA ARG A 188 12.33 -6.90 -3.17
C ARG A 188 11.29 -6.11 -2.36
N LEU A 189 10.09 -5.91 -2.89
CA LEU A 189 9.02 -5.22 -2.16
C LEU A 189 8.57 -6.00 -0.93
N ILE A 190 8.48 -7.33 -1.00
CA ILE A 190 8.13 -8.21 0.12
C ILE A 190 9.19 -8.08 1.22
N LEU A 191 10.47 -8.08 0.86
CA LEU A 191 11.57 -7.90 1.81
C LEU A 191 11.59 -6.49 2.43
N GLN A 192 11.26 -5.46 1.67
CA GLN A 192 11.21 -4.07 2.14
C GLN A 192 9.98 -3.80 3.01
N TYR A 193 8.86 -4.45 2.72
CA TYR A 193 7.56 -4.23 3.36
C TYR A 193 6.96 -5.52 3.90
N PRO A 194 7.63 -6.20 4.86
CA PRO A 194 7.11 -7.39 5.49
C PRO A 194 5.82 -7.09 6.26
N HIS A 195 4.97 -8.09 6.42
CA HIS A 195 3.78 -7.94 7.25
C HIS A 195 4.17 -7.81 8.72
N LEU A 196 3.80 -6.69 9.36
CA LEU A 196 3.95 -6.48 10.79
C LEU A 196 2.57 -6.51 11.45
N GLN A 197 2.41 -7.22 12.58
CA GLN A 197 1.10 -7.34 13.25
C GLN A 197 0.47 -6.01 13.67
N ARG A 198 1.26 -4.93 13.75
CA ARG A 198 0.82 -3.58 14.16
C ARG A 198 0.72 -2.58 13.01
N THR A 199 0.95 -3.00 11.76
CA THR A 199 0.76 -2.08 10.63
C THR A 199 -0.72 -1.81 10.37
N HIS A 200 -1.03 -0.58 9.95
CA HIS A 200 -2.39 -0.22 9.57
C HIS A 200 -2.89 -1.09 8.41
N HIS A 201 -4.13 -1.56 8.50
CA HIS A 201 -4.78 -2.40 7.49
C HIS A 201 -4.82 -1.77 6.07
N SER A 202 -4.68 -0.44 5.98
CA SER A 202 -4.68 0.30 4.71
C SER A 202 -3.30 0.33 4.03
N THR A 203 -2.23 -0.15 4.68
CA THR A 203 -0.89 -0.14 4.09
C THR A 203 -0.64 -1.43 3.32
N ILE A 204 -0.16 -1.29 2.08
CA ILE A 204 0.24 -2.43 1.28
C ILE A 204 1.48 -3.07 1.91
N ASN A 205 1.41 -4.36 2.15
CA ASN A 205 2.45 -5.16 2.78
C ASN A 205 2.57 -6.50 2.04
N ALA A 206 3.46 -7.38 2.52
CA ALA A 206 3.67 -8.69 1.94
C ALA A 206 2.38 -9.49 1.71
N LEU A 207 1.36 -9.40 2.59
CA LEU A 207 0.08 -10.11 2.40
C LEU A 207 -0.63 -9.72 1.10
N ALA A 208 -0.59 -8.44 0.72
CA ALA A 208 -1.18 -7.94 -0.53
C ALA A 208 -0.26 -8.18 -1.74
N ILE A 209 1.05 -8.23 -1.54
CA ILE A 209 2.03 -8.35 -2.63
C ILE A 209 2.17 -9.80 -3.11
N TYR A 210 2.13 -10.79 -2.21
CA TYR A 210 2.28 -12.20 -2.58
C TYR A 210 1.24 -12.67 -3.62
N PRO A 211 -0.08 -12.40 -3.45
CA PRO A 211 -1.08 -12.78 -4.44
C PRO A 211 -0.78 -12.23 -5.84
N ALA A 212 -0.34 -10.98 -5.94
CA ALA A 212 0.03 -10.38 -7.23
C ALA A 212 1.28 -11.05 -7.84
N MET A 213 2.29 -11.33 -7.03
CA MET A 213 3.51 -12.04 -7.47
C MET A 213 3.16 -13.43 -8.01
N PHE A 214 2.36 -14.21 -7.29
CA PHE A 214 1.93 -15.53 -7.75
C PHE A 214 1.05 -15.45 -8.99
N SER A 215 0.16 -14.45 -9.08
CA SER A 215 -0.66 -14.24 -10.28
C SER A 215 0.19 -14.03 -11.53
N ILE A 216 1.27 -13.24 -11.42
CA ILE A 216 2.19 -13.02 -12.53
C ILE A 216 3.00 -14.27 -12.86
N TRP A 217 3.40 -15.05 -11.86
CA TRP A 217 4.11 -16.31 -12.10
C TRP A 217 3.23 -17.36 -12.78
N ILE A 218 1.96 -17.51 -12.34
CA ILE A 218 0.98 -18.38 -12.99
C ILE A 218 0.75 -17.92 -14.44
N TYR A 219 0.56 -16.61 -14.63
CA TYR A 219 0.36 -16.04 -15.96
C TYR A 219 1.57 -16.25 -16.88
N GLU A 220 2.81 -16.14 -16.38
CA GLU A 220 4.04 -16.45 -17.14
C GLU A 220 3.99 -17.87 -17.72
N VAL A 221 3.68 -18.87 -16.90
CA VAL A 221 3.63 -20.28 -17.30
C VAL A 221 2.50 -20.52 -18.31
N GLN A 222 1.30 -20.01 -18.03
CA GLN A 222 0.15 -20.15 -18.93
C GLN A 222 0.37 -19.45 -20.26
N ASN A 223 0.99 -18.26 -20.25
CA ASN A 223 1.31 -17.52 -21.46
C ASN A 223 2.33 -18.29 -22.32
N ARG A 224 3.36 -18.88 -21.71
CA ARG A 224 4.31 -19.75 -22.43
C ARG A 224 3.63 -20.97 -23.04
N SER A 225 2.81 -21.68 -22.27
CA SER A 225 2.07 -22.86 -22.75
C SER A 225 1.13 -22.48 -23.90
N SER A 226 0.36 -21.39 -23.75
CA SER A 226 -0.56 -20.89 -24.78
C SER A 226 0.19 -20.55 -26.08
N ARG A 227 1.33 -19.85 -25.98
CA ARG A 227 2.17 -19.54 -27.15
C ARG A 227 2.73 -20.80 -27.80
N ALA A 228 3.18 -21.79 -27.02
CA ALA A 228 3.69 -23.05 -27.56
C ALA A 228 2.60 -23.83 -28.31
N ARG A 229 1.37 -23.88 -27.77
CA ARG A 229 0.22 -24.52 -28.42
C ARG A 229 -0.16 -23.81 -29.72
N ARG A 230 -0.18 -22.47 -29.74
CA ARG A 230 -0.44 -21.71 -30.97
C ARG A 230 0.60 -21.97 -32.06
N LYS A 231 1.89 -22.09 -31.70
CA LYS A 231 2.94 -22.44 -32.66
C LYS A 231 2.72 -23.81 -33.30
N LEU A 232 2.14 -24.78 -32.56
CA LEU A 232 1.75 -26.07 -33.13
C LEU A 232 0.54 -25.99 -34.07
N HIS A 233 -0.36 -25.02 -33.85
CA HIS A 233 -1.54 -24.81 -34.67
C HIS A 233 -1.31 -23.93 -35.90
N SER A 234 -0.24 -23.13 -35.95
CA SER A 234 0.04 -22.26 -37.09
C SER A 234 0.29 -23.09 -38.36
N PRO A 235 -0.48 -22.89 -39.44
CA PRO A 235 -0.38 -23.68 -40.68
C PRO A 235 0.92 -23.44 -41.47
N SER A 236 1.76 -22.49 -41.03
CA SER A 236 2.99 -22.10 -41.73
C SER A 236 4.13 -23.15 -41.70
N ALA A 237 3.93 -24.31 -41.07
CA ALA A 237 4.82 -25.46 -41.15
C ALA A 237 4.33 -26.56 -42.12
N VAL A 238 3.28 -26.29 -42.89
CA VAL A 238 2.82 -27.18 -43.97
C VAL A 238 3.43 -26.69 -45.27
N ASP A 239 4.57 -27.29 -45.60
CA ASP A 239 5.19 -27.23 -46.92
C ASP A 239 4.16 -27.60 -47.99
N THR A 240 3.99 -26.70 -48.95
CA THR A 240 3.21 -26.88 -50.18
C THR A 240 3.72 -28.08 -50.96
N SER A 241 3.05 -29.22 -50.79
CA SER A 241 3.06 -30.33 -51.73
C SER A 241 1.76 -31.10 -51.57
N GLU A 242 0.70 -30.59 -52.22
CA GLU A 242 -0.47 -31.40 -52.56
C GLU A 242 -0.02 -32.51 -53.53
N MET A 243 0.38 -33.64 -52.96
CA MET A 243 0.55 -34.91 -53.67
C MET A 243 -0.08 -35.97 -52.78
N ASP A 244 -0.93 -36.80 -53.38
CA ASP A 244 -1.77 -37.84 -52.76
C ASP A 244 -1.22 -38.38 -51.42
N ILE A 245 -1.82 -37.95 -50.31
CA ILE A 245 -1.38 -38.33 -48.97
C ILE A 245 -1.82 -39.77 -48.71
N ASP A 246 -0.84 -40.67 -48.70
CA ASP A 246 -0.97 -42.05 -48.23
C ASP A 246 -1.49 -42.08 -46.77
N THR A 247 -2.43 -42.99 -46.48
CA THR A 247 -3.12 -43.10 -45.17
C THR A 247 -2.13 -43.36 -44.01
N SER A 248 -0.94 -43.91 -44.31
CA SER A 248 0.12 -44.13 -43.33
C SER A 248 0.71 -42.83 -42.76
N MET A 249 0.87 -41.79 -43.59
CA MET A 249 1.46 -40.48 -43.24
C MET A 249 0.55 -39.64 -42.34
N LEU A 250 -0.77 -39.79 -42.48
CA LEU A 250 -1.74 -39.13 -41.60
C LEU A 250 -1.63 -39.64 -40.17
N SER A 251 -1.41 -40.95 -39.98
CA SER A 251 -1.27 -41.57 -38.66
C SER A 251 -0.05 -41.01 -37.91
N ASP A 252 1.10 -40.92 -38.58
CA ASP A 252 2.34 -40.40 -38.00
C ASP A 252 2.26 -38.90 -37.65
N ARG A 253 1.56 -38.09 -38.46
CA ARG A 253 1.36 -36.67 -38.16
C ARG A 253 0.47 -36.46 -36.93
N THR A 254 -0.56 -37.28 -36.75
CA THR A 254 -1.34 -37.28 -35.50
C THR A 254 -0.56 -37.77 -34.28
N THR A 255 0.31 -38.77 -34.44
CA THR A 255 1.15 -39.22 -33.31
C THR A 255 2.19 -38.17 -32.92
N GLN A 256 2.80 -37.50 -33.89
CA GLN A 256 3.76 -36.41 -33.67
C GLN A 256 3.11 -35.19 -33.03
N HIS A 257 1.92 -34.79 -33.50
CA HIS A 257 1.16 -33.70 -32.89
C HIS A 257 0.76 -34.03 -31.44
N ARG A 258 0.28 -35.25 -31.17
CA ARG A 258 0.01 -35.71 -29.80
C ARG A 258 1.24 -35.63 -28.92
N ARG A 259 2.40 -36.13 -29.39
CA ARG A 259 3.68 -36.05 -28.65
C ARG A 259 4.04 -34.60 -28.32
N ALA A 260 3.95 -33.69 -29.29
CA ALA A 260 4.25 -32.28 -29.07
C ALA A 260 3.31 -31.62 -28.04
N VAL A 261 2.02 -31.98 -28.03
CA VAL A 261 1.06 -31.51 -27.02
C VAL A 261 1.40 -32.06 -25.63
N TYR A 262 1.78 -33.34 -25.52
CA TYR A 262 2.23 -33.93 -24.26
C TYR A 262 3.49 -33.21 -23.75
N GLU A 263 4.48 -32.96 -24.59
CA GLU A 263 5.68 -32.23 -24.18
C GLU A 263 5.39 -30.80 -23.70
N ILE A 264 4.37 -30.12 -24.25
CA ILE A 264 3.97 -28.81 -23.74
C ILE A 264 3.34 -28.95 -22.35
N ARG A 265 2.48 -29.94 -22.15
CA ARG A 265 1.89 -30.23 -20.84
C ARG A 265 2.95 -30.60 -19.80
N ASP A 266 3.91 -31.44 -20.17
CA ASP A 266 5.01 -31.83 -19.27
C ASP A 266 5.82 -30.61 -18.83
N ARG A 267 6.17 -29.71 -19.77
CA ARG A 267 6.86 -28.44 -19.43
C ARG A 267 6.01 -27.52 -18.55
N GLU A 268 4.70 -27.47 -18.78
CA GLU A 268 3.76 -26.69 -17.97
C GLU A 268 3.70 -27.23 -16.55
N LEU A 269 3.62 -28.55 -16.39
CA LEU A 269 3.64 -29.26 -15.10
C LEU A 269 4.96 -29.03 -14.35
N GLU A 270 6.11 -29.14 -15.03
CA GLU A 270 7.42 -28.86 -14.46
C GLU A 270 7.52 -27.42 -13.90
N GLN A 271 6.89 -26.45 -14.56
CA GLN A 271 6.89 -25.05 -14.12
C GLN A 271 5.85 -24.74 -13.05
N ALA A 272 4.74 -25.48 -13.01
CA ALA A 272 3.66 -25.30 -12.04
C ALA A 272 4.00 -25.90 -10.66
N ILE A 273 4.76 -27.00 -10.59
CA ILE A 273 5.16 -27.63 -9.32
C ILE A 273 5.89 -26.67 -8.37
N PRO A 274 6.91 -25.90 -8.80
CA PRO A 274 7.58 -24.92 -7.95
C PRO A 274 6.64 -23.83 -7.40
N ILE A 275 5.60 -23.46 -8.16
CA ILE A 275 4.61 -22.48 -7.71
C ILE A 275 3.83 -23.04 -6.53
N ALA A 276 3.36 -24.28 -6.64
CA ALA A 276 2.62 -24.96 -5.58
C ALA A 276 3.49 -25.16 -4.33
N GLN A 277 4.73 -25.61 -4.49
CA GLN A 277 5.68 -25.78 -3.38
C GLN A 277 5.93 -24.46 -2.65
N ARG A 278 6.14 -23.38 -3.41
CA ARG A 278 6.38 -22.05 -2.81
C ARG A 278 5.16 -21.51 -2.07
N LEU A 279 3.95 -21.77 -2.58
CA LEU A 279 2.70 -21.44 -1.88
C LEU A 279 2.57 -22.25 -0.59
N ASP A 280 2.85 -23.55 -0.62
CA ASP A 280 2.81 -24.42 0.56
C ASP A 280 3.79 -23.96 1.64
N GLU A 281 5.04 -23.67 1.27
CA GLU A 281 6.05 -23.12 2.20
C GLU A 281 5.58 -21.81 2.87
N LEU A 282 4.94 -20.94 2.10
CA LEU A 282 4.46 -19.66 2.60
C LEU A 282 3.29 -19.84 3.57
N LEU A 283 2.33 -20.69 3.22
CA LEU A 283 1.09 -20.92 3.96
C LEU A 283 1.30 -21.65 5.30
N VAL A 284 2.44 -22.29 5.52
CA VAL A 284 2.81 -22.87 6.82
C VAL A 284 3.00 -21.78 7.90
N ASN A 285 3.36 -20.55 7.49
CA ASN A 285 3.76 -19.49 8.41
C ASN A 285 2.63 -18.47 8.64
N PRO A 286 2.26 -18.16 9.89
CA PRO A 286 1.40 -17.02 10.18
C PRO A 286 2.06 -15.70 9.73
N PRO A 287 1.29 -14.73 9.20
CA PRO A 287 -0.17 -14.70 9.05
C PRO A 287 -0.68 -15.17 7.67
N TYR A 288 0.18 -15.81 6.86
CA TYR A 288 -0.19 -16.19 5.49
C TYR A 288 -1.17 -17.35 5.45
N ASP A 289 -1.13 -18.21 6.47
CA ASP A 289 -2.03 -19.34 6.74
C ASP A 289 -3.53 -18.98 6.68
N THR A 290 -3.89 -17.77 7.10
CA THR A 290 -5.28 -17.29 7.18
C THR A 290 -5.69 -16.40 6.01
N SER A 291 -4.79 -16.11 5.08
CA SER A 291 -5.09 -15.25 3.93
C SER A 291 -5.98 -15.96 2.91
N HIS A 292 -7.22 -15.48 2.77
CA HIS A 292 -8.18 -16.04 1.81
C HIS A 292 -7.64 -16.02 0.36
N GLU A 293 -6.95 -14.95 -0.04
CA GLU A 293 -6.43 -14.83 -1.41
C GLU A 293 -5.34 -15.88 -1.71
N LEU A 294 -4.45 -16.14 -0.74
CA LEU A 294 -3.39 -17.14 -0.90
C LEU A 294 -3.93 -18.56 -0.84
N LEU A 295 -4.88 -18.84 0.06
CA LEU A 295 -5.57 -20.14 0.12
C LEU A 295 -6.35 -20.43 -1.16
N HIS A 296 -7.06 -19.42 -1.69
CA HIS A 296 -7.76 -19.52 -2.97
C HIS A 296 -6.78 -19.79 -4.11
N ALA A 297 -5.69 -19.03 -4.21
CA ALA A 297 -4.64 -19.26 -5.21
C ALA A 297 -4.06 -20.68 -5.12
N ARG A 298 -3.83 -21.18 -3.90
CA ARG A 298 -3.34 -22.53 -3.67
C ARG A 298 -4.32 -23.61 -4.14
N GLY A 299 -5.61 -23.42 -3.89
CA GLY A 299 -6.67 -24.30 -4.38
C GLY A 299 -6.74 -24.32 -5.91
N MET A 300 -6.67 -23.15 -6.54
CA MET A 300 -6.67 -23.02 -8.00
C MET A 300 -5.45 -23.68 -8.65
N VAL A 301 -4.26 -23.51 -8.06
CA VAL A 301 -3.03 -24.18 -8.54
C VAL A 301 -3.13 -25.69 -8.34
N ALA A 302 -3.77 -26.19 -7.27
CA ALA A 302 -3.99 -27.62 -7.07
C ALA A 302 -4.88 -28.22 -8.17
N LEU A 303 -5.98 -27.54 -8.51
CA LEU A 303 -6.88 -27.94 -9.58
C LEU A 303 -6.17 -27.93 -10.93
N TRP A 304 -5.39 -26.89 -11.20
CA TRP A 304 -4.58 -26.79 -12.41
C TRP A 304 -3.58 -27.93 -12.53
N LEU A 305 -2.86 -28.27 -11.46
CA LEU A 305 -1.95 -29.42 -11.43
C LEU A 305 -2.66 -30.77 -11.62
N SER A 306 -3.92 -30.89 -11.18
CA SER A 306 -4.70 -32.13 -11.36
C SER A 306 -5.24 -32.32 -12.78
N ASP A 307 -5.34 -31.24 -13.56
CA ASP A 307 -5.82 -31.26 -14.95
C ASP A 307 -4.69 -31.46 -15.97
N LEU A 308 -3.44 -31.18 -15.58
CA LEU A 308 -2.23 -31.37 -16.41
C LEU A 308 -1.79 -32.83 -16.46
#